data_AF-A0A831JQF0-F1
#
_entry.id   AF-A0A831JQF0-F1
#
_cell.length_a   1.000
_cell.length_b   1.000
_cell.length_c   1.000
_cell.angle_alpha   90.00
_cell.angle_beta   90.00
_cell.angle_gamma   90.00
#
_symmetry.space_group_name_H-M   'P 1'
#
loop_
_entity.id
_entity.type
_entity.pdbx_description
1 polymer ?
#
loop_
_entity_poly.entity_id
_entity_poly.type
_entity_poly.pdbx_seq_one_letter_code
_entity_poly.pdbx_strand_id
1 'polypeptide(L)'
;PNVQELEDVVGKKLESLEEVIEEGKKLKDSGIEIVAISMGGRGSVVITKEGIYRVMPVKVEVKGTVGAGDAFVAGFAHGIYKGLPIEET
;
A
#
# COMPACT_ATOMS: atom_id res chain seq x y z
N PRO A 1 -0.34 -3.35 -4.71
CA PRO A 1 -1.59 -3.23 -5.48
C PRO A 1 -2.37 -1.99 -5.03
N ASN A 2 -3.29 -1.47 -5.83
CA ASN A 2 -4.35 -0.60 -5.31
C ASN A 2 -5.51 -1.46 -4.75
N VAL A 3 -6.52 -0.84 -4.13
CA VAL A 3 -7.66 -1.59 -3.54
C VAL A 3 -8.39 -2.44 -4.57
N GLN A 4 -8.60 -1.92 -5.78
CA GLN A 4 -9.34 -2.61 -6.83
C GLN A 4 -8.55 -3.82 -7.36
N GLU A 5 -7.24 -3.68 -7.55
CA GLU A 5 -6.34 -4.80 -7.87
C GLU A 5 -6.31 -5.85 -6.75
N LEU A 6 -6.41 -5.43 -5.48
CA LEU A 6 -6.50 -6.36 -4.36
C LEU A 6 -7.82 -7.14 -4.40
N GLU A 7 -8.95 -6.46 -4.65
CA GLU A 7 -10.27 -7.09 -4.85
C GLU A 7 -10.24 -8.14 -5.97
N ASP A 8 -9.58 -7.83 -7.09
CA ASP A 8 -9.43 -8.76 -8.22
C ASP A 8 -8.61 -10.01 -7.83
N VAL A 9 -7.57 -9.84 -7.02
CA VAL A 9 -6.73 -10.95 -6.53
C VAL A 9 -7.48 -11.85 -5.54
N VAL A 10 -8.28 -11.26 -4.64
CA VAL A 10 -9.00 -12.03 -3.61
C VAL A 10 -10.39 -12.51 -4.06
N GLY A 11 -10.90 -12.01 -5.18
CA GLY A 11 -12.19 -12.39 -5.75
C GLY A 11 -13.41 -11.90 -4.97
N LYS A 12 -13.27 -10.84 -4.16
CA LYS A 12 -14.37 -10.23 -3.40
C LYS A 12 -14.16 -8.73 -3.24
N LYS A 13 -15.25 -8.00 -3.00
CA LYS A 13 -15.19 -6.58 -2.64
C LYS A 13 -14.67 -6.36 -1.24
N LEU A 14 -13.98 -5.24 -1.03
CA LEU A 14 -13.44 -4.81 0.24
C LEU A 14 -14.05 -3.46 0.61
N GLU A 15 -14.91 -3.45 1.62
CA GLU A 15 -15.69 -2.25 1.97
C GLU A 15 -15.07 -1.42 3.10
N SER A 16 -14.17 -2.03 3.87
CA SER A 16 -13.55 -1.44 5.06
C SER A 16 -12.02 -1.49 5.03
N LEU A 17 -11.39 -0.61 5.81
CA LEU A 17 -9.94 -0.63 5.98
C LEU A 17 -9.49 -1.94 6.66
N GLU A 18 -10.32 -2.42 7.58
CA GLU A 18 -10.12 -3.66 8.33
C GLU A 18 -10.06 -4.86 7.38
N GLU A 19 -10.97 -4.94 6.40
CA GLU A 19 -10.95 -5.97 5.35
C GLU A 19 -9.70 -5.88 4.47
N VAL A 20 -9.30 -4.67 4.08
CA VAL A 20 -8.06 -4.45 3.30
C VAL A 20 -6.83 -4.95 4.07
N ILE A 21 -6.76 -4.67 5.36
CA ILE A 21 -5.67 -5.14 6.24
C ILE A 21 -5.72 -6.67 6.37
N GLU A 22 -6.89 -7.25 6.57
CA GLU A 22 -7.04 -8.70 6.73
C GLU A 22 -6.62 -9.46 5.47
N GLU A 23 -7.06 -9.03 4.30
CA GLU A 23 -6.67 -9.65 3.03
C GLU A 23 -5.19 -9.40 2.71
N GLY A 24 -4.67 -8.21 3.01
CA GLY A 24 -3.24 -7.94 2.87
C GLY A 24 -2.37 -8.82 3.77
N LYS A 25 -2.84 -9.16 4.99
CA LYS A 25 -2.16 -10.13 5.86
C LYS A 25 -2.13 -11.52 5.24
N LYS A 26 -3.24 -11.99 4.66
CA LYS A 26 -3.28 -13.29 3.98
C LYS A 26 -2.27 -13.37 2.83
N LEU A 27 -2.12 -12.29 2.06
CA LEU A 27 -1.09 -12.19 1.02
C LEU A 27 0.33 -12.20 1.59
N LYS A 28 0.53 -11.60 2.75
CA LYS A 28 1.81 -11.68 3.45
C LYS A 28 2.11 -13.11 3.89
N ASP A 29 1.13 -13.77 4.50
CA ASP A 29 1.23 -15.13 5.03
C ASP A 29 1.39 -16.19 3.92
N SER A 30 1.06 -15.85 2.66
CA SER A 30 1.34 -16.70 1.50
C SER A 30 2.80 -16.63 1.01
N GLY A 31 3.66 -15.84 1.68
CA GLY A 31 5.09 -15.77 1.42
C GLY A 31 5.57 -14.41 0.89
N ILE A 32 4.70 -13.41 0.76
CA ILE A 32 5.10 -12.06 0.33
C ILE A 32 5.69 -11.30 1.52
N GLU A 33 6.93 -10.83 1.41
CA GLU A 33 7.61 -10.16 2.52
C GLU A 33 6.97 -8.81 2.90
N ILE A 34 6.60 -8.03 1.88
CA ILE A 34 6.05 -6.68 2.01
C ILE A 34 4.82 -6.56 1.10
N VAL A 35 3.68 -6.22 1.70
CA VAL A 35 2.44 -5.95 0.96
C VAL A 35 2.09 -4.48 1.12
N ALA A 36 2.28 -3.69 0.06
CA ALA A 36 1.94 -2.27 0.00
C ALA A 36 0.66 -2.06 -0.82
N ILE A 37 -0.38 -1.56 -0.16
CA ILE A 37 -1.72 -1.33 -0.71
C ILE A 37 -1.99 0.17 -0.78
N SER A 38 -2.18 0.71 -1.98
CA SER A 38 -2.51 2.12 -2.18
C SER A 38 -4.02 2.35 -2.24
N MET A 39 -4.48 3.43 -1.61
CA MET A 39 -5.90 3.80 -1.47
C MET A 39 -6.15 5.25 -1.91
N GLY A 40 -5.31 5.76 -2.81
CA GLY A 40 -5.37 7.13 -3.33
C GLY A 40 -5.33 8.18 -2.21
N GLY A 41 -6.32 9.07 -2.17
CA GLY A 41 -6.40 10.12 -1.14
C GLY A 41 -6.59 9.62 0.29
N ARG A 42 -6.91 8.33 0.48
CA ARG A 42 -6.97 7.68 1.81
C ARG A 42 -5.62 7.16 2.29
N GLY A 43 -4.57 7.33 1.48
CA GLY A 43 -3.20 6.93 1.80
C GLY A 43 -2.84 5.52 1.36
N SER A 44 -1.95 4.90 2.10
CA SER A 44 -1.48 3.53 1.86
C SER A 44 -1.41 2.73 3.16
N VAL A 45 -1.50 1.41 3.01
CA VAL A 45 -1.26 0.44 4.07
C VAL A 45 -0.08 -0.41 3.64
N VAL A 46 0.93 -0.53 4.49
CA VAL A 46 2.10 -1.38 4.27
C VAL A 46 2.14 -2.43 5.37
N ILE A 47 2.18 -3.70 4.97
CA ILE A 47 2.17 -4.85 5.87
C ILE A 47 3.51 -5.56 5.72
N THR A 48 4.29 -5.58 6.79
CA THR A 48 5.60 -6.22 6.86
C THR A 48 5.67 -7.16 8.07
N LYS A 49 6.81 -7.83 8.25
CA LYS A 49 7.04 -8.70 9.42
C LYS A 49 7.11 -7.90 10.73
N GLU A 50 7.46 -6.62 10.64
CA GLU A 50 7.65 -5.72 11.78
C GLU A 50 6.33 -5.10 12.24
N GLY A 51 5.37 -4.95 11.33
CA GLY A 51 4.08 -4.39 11.67
C GLY A 51 3.22 -4.01 10.47
N ILE A 52 2.20 -3.23 10.77
CA ILE A 52 1.24 -2.68 9.82
C ILE A 52 1.30 -1.18 9.93
N TYR A 53 1.64 -0.52 8.84
CA TYR A 53 1.85 0.91 8.77
C TYR A 53 0.77 1.52 7.89
N ARG A 54 0.12 2.57 8.40
CA ARG A 54 -0.82 3.37 7.62
C ARG A 54 -0.24 4.76 7.41
N VAL A 55 -0.01 5.12 6.16
CA VAL A 55 0.61 6.40 5.80
C VAL A 55 -0.41 7.25 5.05
N MET A 56 -0.61 8.49 5.52
CA MET A 56 -1.49 9.45 4.87
C MET A 56 -0.70 10.32 3.90
N PRO A 57 -1.22 10.58 2.69
CA PRO A 57 -0.52 11.42 1.73
C PRO A 57 -0.68 12.89 2.13
N VAL A 58 0.27 13.72 1.74
CA VAL A 58 0.12 15.18 1.85
C VAL A 58 -1.06 15.62 0.99
N LYS A 59 -1.96 16.42 1.56
CA LYS A 59 -3.08 16.98 0.80
C LYS A 59 -2.56 17.95 -0.26
N VAL A 60 -2.79 17.60 -1.52
CA VAL A 60 -2.43 18.40 -2.69
C VAL A 60 -3.62 18.53 -3.64
N GLU A 61 -3.63 19.58 -4.45
CA GLU A 61 -4.59 19.71 -5.54
C GLU A 61 -4.24 18.69 -6.65
N VAL A 62 -5.11 17.70 -6.84
CA VAL A 62 -4.87 16.63 -7.82
C VAL A 62 -5.22 17.13 -9.21
N LYS A 63 -4.19 17.41 -10.02
CA LYS A 63 -4.34 17.75 -11.45
C LYS A 63 -4.45 16.53 -12.37
N GLY A 64 -4.01 15.37 -11.88
CA GLY A 64 -4.05 14.10 -12.58
C GLY A 64 -3.47 12.99 -11.72
N THR A 65 -3.82 11.74 -12.04
CA THR A 65 -3.39 10.53 -11.30
C THR A 65 -2.44 9.64 -12.11
N VAL A 66 -2.22 9.97 -13.38
CA VAL A 66 -1.27 9.25 -14.25
C VAL A 66 0.13 9.35 -13.66
N GLY A 67 0.80 8.20 -13.48
CA GLY A 67 2.13 8.12 -12.88
C GLY A 67 2.18 8.21 -11.36
N ALA A 68 1.04 8.44 -10.66
CA ALA A 68 1.04 8.48 -9.19
C ALA A 68 1.42 7.12 -8.58
N GLY A 69 0.98 6.02 -9.21
CA GLY A 69 1.38 4.67 -8.83
C GLY A 69 2.87 4.40 -9.05
N ASP A 70 3.40 4.79 -10.21
CA ASP A 70 4.83 4.62 -10.54
C ASP A 70 5.71 5.42 -9.58
N ALA A 71 5.33 6.66 -9.27
CA ALA A 71 6.01 7.51 -8.31
C ALA A 71 5.98 6.93 -6.89
N PHE A 72 4.84 6.35 -6.48
CA PHE A 72 4.72 5.66 -5.20
C PHE A 72 5.69 4.47 -5.12
N VAL A 73 5.71 3.60 -6.13
CA VAL A 73 6.61 2.45 -6.17
C VAL A 73 8.08 2.90 -6.19
N ALA A 74 8.41 3.94 -6.97
CA ALA A 74 9.76 4.47 -7.05
C ALA A 74 10.23 5.04 -5.70
N GLY A 75 9.38 5.83 -5.01
CA GLY A 75 9.68 6.38 -3.68
C GLY A 75 9.89 5.27 -2.65
N PHE A 76 8.96 4.32 -2.59
CA PHE A 76 9.03 3.20 -1.66
C PHE A 76 10.30 2.34 -1.87
N ALA A 77 10.61 2.00 -3.13
CA ALA A 77 11.82 1.26 -3.47
C ALA A 77 13.10 2.05 -3.12
N HIS A 78 13.09 3.37 -3.32
CA HIS A 78 14.20 4.24 -2.93
C HIS A 78 14.41 4.24 -1.42
N GLY A 79 13.32 4.36 -0.63
CA GLY A 79 13.38 4.33 0.83
C GLY A 79 13.94 3.01 1.36
N ILE A 80 13.47 1.88 0.81
CA ILE A 80 14.01 0.55 1.13
C ILE A 80 15.51 0.48 0.80
N TYR A 81 15.90 0.93 -0.39
CA TYR A 81 17.31 0.93 -0.82
C TYR A 81 18.19 1.78 0.11
N LYS A 82 17.66 2.87 0.68
CA LYS A 82 18.34 3.72 1.65
C LYS A 82 18.35 3.15 3.07
N GLY A 83 17.64 2.06 3.32
CA GLY A 83 17.50 1.48 4.66
C GLY A 83 16.67 2.34 5.61
N LEU A 84 15.76 3.17 5.08
CA LEU A 84 14.85 3.95 5.89
C LEU A 84 13.83 3.02 6.60
N PRO A 85 13.33 3.41 7.78
CA PRO A 85 12.15 2.77 8.36
C PRO A 85 10.98 2.81 7.37
N ILE A 86 10.12 1.78 7.37
CA ILE A 86 8.96 1.67 6.46
C ILE A 86 8.01 2.87 6.55
N GLU A 87 7.97 3.54 7.70
CA GLU A 87 7.17 4.76 7.90
C GLU A 87 7.73 5.98 7.15
N GLU A 88 9.02 5.94 6.81
CA GLU A 88 9.77 6.99 6.13
C GLU A 88 10.11 6.65 4.66
N THR A 89 9.69 5.47 4.18
CA THR A 89 9.82 5.05 2.76
C THR A 89 8.64 5.54 1.92
#